data_AF-A0A366B358-F1
#
_entry.id   AF-A0A366B358-F1
#
_cell.length_a   1.000
_cell.length_b   1.000
_cell.length_c   1.000
_cell.angle_alpha   90.00
_cell.angle_beta   90.00
_cell.angle_gamma   90.00
#
_symmetry.space_group_name_H-M   'P 1'
#
loop_
_entity.id
_entity.type
_entity.pdbx_description
1 polymer ?
#
loop_
_entity_poly.entity_id
_entity_poly.type
_entity_poly.pdbx_seq_one_letter_code
_entity_poly.pdbx_strand_id
1 'polypeptide(L)'
;MIDWTEVLKVVLPIIAICISVISTIVAWKNTQKQIRVNRIEEIILVLQTLNGIYINMFWLLNDLKKLNIENTYELSEWETRAEKLFAMLKENVSTDGFKRLRVLLNAYLPNKKGTPIKIKLLAISALYYDYFVAIENKNFTIITNKYDSEKIPKPNVMSNYLNALENDLIKEMKLGFEGLNFNLLKKYRSEKFLKDLGIHE
;
A
#
# COMPACT_ATOMS: atom_id res chain seq x y z
N MET A 1 -21.20 29.84 -57.95
CA MET A 1 -21.91 29.78 -56.66
C MET A 1 -21.45 28.50 -56.00
N ILE A 2 -20.80 28.55 -54.83
CA ILE A 2 -20.30 27.34 -54.16
C ILE A 2 -21.52 26.53 -53.71
N ASP A 3 -21.58 25.26 -54.11
CA ASP A 3 -22.63 24.35 -53.64
C ASP A 3 -22.32 23.92 -52.21
N TRP A 4 -22.85 24.68 -51.26
CA TRP A 4 -22.72 24.42 -49.84
C TRP A 4 -23.25 23.05 -49.42
N THR A 5 -24.16 22.45 -50.19
CA THR A 5 -24.72 21.13 -49.88
C THR A 5 -23.70 20.01 -50.13
N GLU A 6 -22.89 20.11 -51.18
CA GLU A 6 -21.80 19.16 -51.45
C GLU A 6 -20.67 19.31 -50.42
N VAL A 7 -20.32 20.56 -50.07
CA VAL A 7 -19.31 20.82 -49.02
C VAL A 7 -19.75 20.22 -47.68
N LEU A 8 -21.01 20.41 -47.28
CA LEU A 8 -21.56 19.83 -46.05
C LEU A 8 -21.56 18.30 -46.04
N LYS A 9 -21.88 17.67 -47.19
CA LYS A 9 -21.86 16.20 -47.33
C LYS A 9 -20.46 15.60 -47.12
N VAL A 10 -19.40 16.35 -47.42
CA VAL A 10 -18.02 15.89 -47.22
C VAL A 10 -17.50 16.25 -45.83
N VAL A 11 -17.80 17.46 -45.34
CA VAL A 11 -17.25 17.98 -44.07
C VAL A 11 -17.90 17.32 -42.84
N LEU A 12 -19.21 17.06 -42.85
CA LEU A 12 -19.90 16.45 -41.70
C LEU A 12 -19.39 15.03 -41.38
N PRO A 13 -19.19 14.12 -42.35
CA PRO A 13 -18.60 12.81 -42.08
C PRO A 13 -17.17 12.90 -41.53
N ILE A 14 -16.35 13.83 -42.02
CA ILE A 14 -14.98 14.02 -41.51
C ILE A 14 -15.02 14.44 -40.05
N ILE A 15 -15.88 15.40 -39.69
CA ILE A 15 -16.07 15.84 -38.31
C ILE A 15 -16.55 14.67 -37.44
N ALA A 16 -17.51 13.87 -37.92
CA ALA A 16 -18.03 12.72 -37.19
C ALA A 16 -16.95 11.65 -36.93
N ILE A 17 -16.10 11.37 -37.92
CA ILE A 17 -14.95 10.46 -37.77
C ILE A 17 -13.96 11.02 -36.75
N CYS A 18 -13.63 12.32 -36.82
CA CYS A 18 -12.74 12.95 -35.85
C CYS A 18 -13.29 12.86 -34.42
N ILE A 19 -14.58 13.16 -34.21
CA ILE A 19 -15.24 13.03 -32.89
C ILE A 19 -15.19 11.59 -32.40
N SER A 20 -15.46 10.62 -33.28
CA SER A 20 -15.40 9.19 -32.94
C SER A 20 -13.99 8.79 -32.47
N VAL A 21 -12.96 9.14 -33.23
CA VAL A 21 -11.56 8.85 -32.88
C VAL A 21 -11.16 9.51 -31.57
N ILE A 22 -11.50 10.80 -31.38
CA ILE A 22 -11.21 11.52 -30.13
C ILE A 22 -11.93 10.83 -28.96
N SER A 23 -13.20 10.46 -29.12
CA SER A 23 -13.98 9.77 -28.11
C SER A 23 -13.36 8.43 -27.73
N THR A 24 -12.94 7.63 -28.71
CA THR A 24 -12.24 6.35 -28.46
C THR A 24 -10.93 6.55 -27.71
N ILE A 25 -10.13 7.57 -28.07
CA ILE A 25 -8.88 7.89 -27.37
C ILE A 25 -9.15 8.31 -25.92
N VAL A 26 -10.18 9.13 -25.70
CA VAL A 26 -10.59 9.57 -24.35
C VAL A 26 -11.09 8.39 -23.53
N ALA A 27 -11.94 7.54 -24.10
CA ALA A 27 -12.44 6.33 -23.45
C ALA A 27 -11.28 5.40 -23.06
N TRP A 28 -10.36 5.13 -23.98
CA TRP A 28 -9.19 4.30 -23.71
C TRP A 28 -8.31 4.88 -22.58
N LYS A 29 -8.04 6.19 -22.61
CA LYS A 29 -7.31 6.87 -21.53
C LYS A 29 -8.02 6.76 -20.18
N ASN A 30 -9.35 6.90 -20.16
CA ASN A 30 -10.15 6.77 -18.96
C ASN A 30 -10.13 5.34 -18.40
N THR A 31 -10.26 4.33 -19.26
CA THR A 31 -10.14 2.92 -18.85
C THR A 31 -8.75 2.63 -18.28
N GLN A 32 -7.69 3.09 -18.93
CA GLN A 32 -6.32 2.94 -18.40
C GLN A 32 -6.15 3.63 -17.05
N LYS A 33 -6.74 4.82 -16.87
CA LYS A 33 -6.75 5.53 -15.59
C LYS A 33 -7.47 4.72 -14.51
N GLN A 34 -8.66 4.20 -14.79
CA GLN A 34 -9.44 3.37 -13.85
C GLN A 34 -8.69 2.10 -13.44
N ILE A 35 -8.12 1.37 -14.40
CA ILE A 35 -7.28 0.19 -14.11
C ILE A 35 -6.16 0.59 -13.15
N ARG A 36 -5.49 1.71 -13.42
CA ARG A 36 -4.38 2.18 -12.58
C ARG A 36 -4.83 2.60 -11.18
N VAL A 37 -6.02 3.21 -11.03
CA VAL A 37 -6.62 3.52 -9.72
C VAL A 37 -6.86 2.23 -8.93
N ASN A 38 -7.55 1.27 -9.53
CA ASN A 38 -7.87 -0.01 -8.86
C ASN A 38 -6.60 -0.74 -8.39
N ARG A 39 -5.52 -0.71 -9.19
CA ARG A 39 -4.24 -1.32 -8.81
C ARG A 39 -3.54 -0.58 -7.66
N ILE A 40 -3.82 0.69 -7.49
CA ILE A 40 -3.32 1.48 -6.37
C ILE A 40 -4.11 1.21 -5.10
N GLU A 41 -5.43 1.15 -5.19
CA GLU A 41 -6.27 0.72 -4.08
C GLU A 41 -5.83 -0.67 -3.59
N GLU A 42 -5.48 -1.55 -4.51
CA GLU A 42 -4.90 -2.86 -4.21
C GLU A 42 -3.53 -2.75 -3.50
N ILE A 43 -2.63 -1.87 -3.95
CA ILE A 43 -1.35 -1.61 -3.25
C ILE A 43 -1.62 -1.09 -1.84
N ILE A 44 -2.52 -0.13 -1.66
CA ILE A 44 -2.86 0.45 -0.36
C ILE A 44 -3.45 -0.61 0.57
N LEU A 45 -4.38 -1.42 0.07
CA LEU A 45 -4.98 -2.52 0.84
C LEU A 45 -3.90 -3.50 1.32
N VAL A 46 -2.96 -3.88 0.45
CA VAL A 46 -1.86 -4.76 0.85
C VAL A 46 -0.99 -4.09 1.91
N LEU A 47 -0.65 -2.81 1.77
CA LEU A 47 0.13 -2.08 2.78
C LEU A 47 -0.59 -1.99 4.13
N GLN A 48 -1.90 -1.80 4.14
CA GLN A 48 -2.71 -1.76 5.36
C GLN A 48 -2.76 -3.12 6.04
N THR A 49 -2.98 -4.20 5.28
CA THR A 49 -2.92 -5.57 5.81
C THR A 49 -1.54 -5.86 6.41
N LEU A 50 -0.48 -5.49 5.70
CA LEU A 50 0.89 -5.63 6.22
C LEU A 50 1.06 -4.83 7.52
N ASN A 51 0.64 -3.57 7.57
CA ASN A 51 0.71 -2.75 8.78
C ASN A 51 0.01 -3.40 9.98
N GLY A 52 -1.19 -3.96 9.78
CA GLY A 52 -1.94 -4.67 10.82
C GLY A 52 -1.17 -5.87 11.38
N ILE A 53 -0.40 -6.55 10.54
CA ILE A 53 0.38 -7.75 10.92
C ILE A 53 1.75 -7.37 11.50
N TYR A 54 2.27 -6.18 11.16
CA TYR A 54 3.59 -5.71 11.58
C TYR A 54 3.78 -5.72 13.09
N ILE A 55 2.75 -5.32 13.85
CA ILE A 55 2.80 -5.30 15.31
C ILE A 55 3.17 -6.69 15.85
N ASN A 56 2.49 -7.72 15.38
CA ASN A 56 2.73 -9.10 15.80
C ASN A 56 4.12 -9.59 15.39
N MET A 57 4.55 -9.30 14.14
CA MET A 57 5.90 -9.64 13.67
C MET A 57 7.00 -8.95 14.48
N PHE A 58 6.83 -7.67 14.82
CA PHE A 58 7.79 -6.91 15.62
C PHE A 58 7.98 -7.52 17.02
N TRP A 59 6.90 -7.90 17.69
CA TRP A 59 7.00 -8.51 19.02
C TRP A 59 7.59 -9.91 18.98
N LEU A 60 7.18 -10.74 18.01
CA LEU A 60 7.77 -12.07 17.82
C LEU A 60 9.27 -12.00 17.51
N LEU A 61 9.70 -11.00 16.72
CA LEU A 61 11.12 -10.77 16.45
C LEU A 61 11.91 -10.33 17.69
N ASN A 62 11.35 -9.47 18.52
CA ASN A 62 12.00 -9.07 19.77
C ASN A 62 12.12 -10.25 20.74
N ASP A 63 11.10 -11.11 20.80
CA ASP A 63 11.16 -12.31 21.63
C ASP A 63 12.17 -13.32 21.05
N LEU A 64 12.24 -13.45 19.72
CA LEU A 64 13.25 -14.27 19.05
C LEU A 64 14.67 -13.75 19.29
N LYS A 65 14.86 -12.42 19.33
CA LYS A 65 16.14 -11.80 19.73
C LYS A 65 16.54 -12.22 21.14
N LYS A 66 15.60 -12.22 22.10
CA LYS A 66 15.86 -12.66 23.49
C LYS A 66 16.16 -14.16 23.57
N LEU A 67 15.41 -14.99 22.83
CA LEU A 67 15.67 -16.43 22.74
C LEU A 67 17.11 -16.71 22.26
N ASN A 68 17.55 -16.03 21.22
CA ASN A 68 18.88 -16.25 20.63
C ASN A 68 20.05 -15.67 21.46
N ILE A 69 19.81 -14.68 22.33
CA ILE A 69 20.87 -14.00 23.11
C ILE A 69 20.91 -14.47 24.56
N GLU A 70 19.75 -14.63 25.20
CA GLU A 70 19.62 -14.76 26.65
C GLU A 70 19.10 -16.13 27.09
N ASN A 71 18.54 -16.94 26.17
CA ASN A 71 17.98 -18.27 26.46
C ASN A 71 16.91 -18.26 27.60
N THR A 72 16.23 -17.12 27.78
CA THR A 72 15.38 -16.80 28.95
C THR A 72 13.87 -16.90 28.69
N TYR A 73 13.42 -17.06 27.45
CA TYR A 73 11.99 -17.07 27.10
C TYR A 73 11.49 -18.51 26.86
N GLU A 74 10.27 -18.84 27.29
CA GLU A 74 9.67 -20.15 27.02
C GLU A 74 9.37 -20.30 25.53
N LEU A 75 10.11 -21.20 24.87
CA LEU A 75 9.99 -21.47 23.43
C LEU A 75 8.54 -21.86 23.02
N SER A 76 7.81 -22.54 23.90
CA SER A 76 6.43 -22.98 23.69
C SER A 76 5.42 -21.82 23.51
N GLU A 77 5.53 -20.78 24.33
CA GLU A 77 4.66 -19.59 24.23
C GLU A 77 4.96 -18.78 22.97
N TRP A 78 6.23 -18.72 22.57
CA TRP A 78 6.63 -18.07 21.34
C TRP A 78 6.09 -18.82 20.12
N GLU A 79 6.23 -20.15 20.09
CA GLU A 79 5.73 -21.01 19.01
C GLU A 79 4.22 -20.88 18.85
N THR A 80 3.46 -20.90 19.95
CA THR A 80 2.01 -20.72 19.92
C THR A 80 1.59 -19.38 19.30
N ARG A 81 2.33 -18.29 19.61
CA ARG A 81 2.07 -16.97 19.04
C ARG A 81 2.48 -16.88 17.58
N ALA A 82 3.59 -17.53 17.20
CA ALA A 82 4.03 -17.64 15.81
C ALA A 82 3.03 -18.42 14.95
N GLU A 83 2.50 -19.54 15.45
CA GLU A 83 1.45 -20.31 14.78
C GLU A 83 0.18 -19.49 14.54
N LYS A 84 -0.27 -18.71 15.54
CA LYS A 84 -1.40 -17.78 15.38
C LYS A 84 -1.11 -16.73 14.31
N LEU A 85 0.10 -16.19 14.26
CA LEU A 85 0.52 -15.27 13.21
C LEU A 85 0.43 -15.93 11.83
N PHE A 86 0.95 -17.15 11.67
CA PHE A 86 0.94 -17.87 10.40
C PHE A 86 -0.48 -18.26 9.96
N ALA A 87 -1.36 -18.61 10.90
CA ALA A 87 -2.77 -18.84 10.62
C ALA A 87 -3.45 -17.56 10.10
N MET A 88 -3.25 -16.43 10.78
CA MET A 88 -3.76 -15.12 10.33
C MET A 88 -3.21 -14.74 8.95
N LEU A 89 -1.92 -14.99 8.70
CA LEU A 89 -1.31 -14.73 7.40
C LEU A 89 -1.92 -15.61 6.31
N LYS A 90 -2.17 -16.89 6.56
CA LYS A 90 -2.79 -17.81 5.60
C LYS A 90 -4.21 -17.39 5.21
N GLU A 91 -4.96 -16.81 6.15
CA GLU A 91 -6.32 -16.34 5.91
C GLU A 91 -6.38 -14.96 5.23
N ASN A 92 -5.50 -14.03 5.64
CA ASN A 92 -5.62 -12.61 5.28
C ASN A 92 -4.62 -12.15 4.23
N VAL A 93 -3.52 -12.88 4.05
CA VAL A 93 -2.51 -12.61 3.05
C VAL A 93 -2.58 -13.76 2.06
N SER A 94 -3.18 -13.51 0.88
CA SER A 94 -3.02 -14.45 -0.25
C SER A 94 -1.55 -14.85 -0.29
N THR A 95 -1.23 -16.14 -0.38
CA THR A 95 0.11 -16.73 -0.17
C THR A 95 1.28 -16.05 -0.91
N ASP A 96 0.99 -15.13 -1.82
CA ASP A 96 1.92 -14.28 -2.53
C ASP A 96 1.83 -12.77 -2.20
N GLY A 97 1.24 -12.30 -1.11
CA GLY A 97 1.00 -10.86 -0.83
C GLY A 97 2.24 -9.97 -0.99
N PHE A 98 3.40 -10.44 -0.52
CA PHE A 98 4.69 -9.77 -0.73
C PHE A 98 5.14 -9.76 -2.20
N LYS A 99 5.01 -10.89 -2.90
CA LYS A 99 5.34 -10.99 -4.32
C LYS A 99 4.38 -10.16 -5.17
N ARG A 100 3.09 -10.17 -4.83
CA ARG A 100 2.01 -9.40 -5.45
C ARG A 100 2.27 -7.92 -5.29
N LEU A 101 2.61 -7.45 -4.09
CA LEU A 101 3.03 -6.06 -3.88
C LEU A 101 4.22 -5.73 -4.79
N ARG A 102 5.28 -6.53 -4.79
CA ARG A 102 6.45 -6.32 -5.68
C ARG A 102 6.07 -6.26 -7.17
N VAL A 103 5.18 -7.14 -7.63
CA VAL A 103 4.67 -7.14 -9.02
C VAL A 103 3.90 -5.86 -9.32
N LEU A 104 2.96 -5.48 -8.45
CA LEU A 104 2.15 -4.28 -8.60
C LEU A 104 3.02 -3.01 -8.63
N LEU A 105 3.98 -2.90 -7.71
CA LEU A 105 4.92 -1.78 -7.65
C LEU A 105 5.77 -1.68 -8.93
N ASN A 106 6.15 -2.82 -9.51
CA ASN A 106 6.93 -2.82 -10.74
C ASN A 106 6.12 -2.49 -12.00
N ALA A 107 4.87 -2.96 -12.06
CA ALA A 107 4.02 -2.78 -13.22
C ALA A 107 3.33 -1.41 -13.28
N TYR A 108 2.96 -0.82 -12.13
CA TYR A 108 2.04 0.32 -12.09
C TYR A 108 2.62 1.62 -11.52
N LEU A 109 3.75 1.56 -10.80
CA LEU A 109 4.46 2.74 -10.33
C LEU A 109 5.62 3.13 -11.27
N PRO A 110 5.71 4.41 -11.68
CA PRO A 110 6.75 4.86 -12.57
C PRO A 110 8.09 4.93 -11.82
N ASN A 111 9.19 4.67 -12.54
CA ASN A 111 10.53 4.85 -11.99
C ASN A 111 10.99 6.30 -12.24
N LYS A 112 10.48 7.25 -11.45
CA LYS A 112 10.84 8.67 -11.60
C LYS A 112 12.07 9.03 -10.79
N LYS A 113 13.04 9.68 -11.43
CA LYS A 113 14.15 10.36 -10.75
C LYS A 113 13.55 11.43 -9.81
N GLY A 114 13.77 11.29 -8.50
CA GLY A 114 13.27 12.25 -7.49
C GLY A 114 11.97 11.86 -6.79
N THR A 115 11.29 10.77 -7.18
CA THR A 115 10.12 10.25 -6.46
C THR A 115 10.37 8.80 -6.02
N PRO A 116 11.08 8.59 -4.90
CA PRO A 116 11.52 7.26 -4.47
C PRO A 116 10.38 6.38 -3.92
N ILE A 117 9.10 6.69 -4.16
CA ILE A 117 7.96 5.95 -3.60
C ILE A 117 8.05 4.47 -3.94
N LYS A 118 8.32 4.13 -5.21
CA LYS A 118 8.54 2.75 -5.64
C LYS A 118 9.65 2.06 -4.82
N ILE A 119 10.78 2.73 -4.61
CA ILE A 119 11.91 2.19 -3.85
C ILE A 119 11.56 2.04 -2.36
N LYS A 120 10.90 3.04 -1.77
CA LYS A 120 10.42 3.02 -0.38
C LYS A 120 9.48 1.84 -0.14
N LEU A 121 8.52 1.61 -1.04
CA LEU A 121 7.56 0.51 -0.97
C LEU A 121 8.22 -0.85 -1.19
N LEU A 122 9.21 -0.94 -2.08
CA LEU A 122 10.03 -2.15 -2.25
C LEU A 122 10.85 -2.46 -0.99
N ALA A 123 11.42 -1.44 -0.34
CA ALA A 123 12.17 -1.60 0.90
C ALA A 123 11.27 -2.09 2.05
N ILE A 124 10.06 -1.56 2.18
CA ILE A 124 9.06 -2.06 3.12
C ILE A 124 8.73 -3.52 2.81
N SER A 125 8.40 -3.82 1.55
CA SER A 125 8.06 -5.19 1.16
C SER A 125 9.20 -6.16 1.47
N ALA A 126 10.46 -5.75 1.29
CA ALA A 126 11.63 -6.56 1.61
C ALA A 126 11.80 -6.75 3.13
N LEU A 127 11.66 -5.68 3.91
CA LEU A 127 11.74 -5.74 5.38
C LEU A 127 10.74 -6.73 5.95
N TYR A 128 9.48 -6.66 5.50
CA TYR A 128 8.43 -7.55 5.98
C TYR A 128 8.66 -9.00 5.55
N TYR A 129 9.14 -9.22 4.33
CA TYR A 129 9.51 -10.55 3.88
C TYR A 129 10.66 -11.13 4.73
N ASP A 130 11.69 -10.33 5.02
CA ASP A 130 12.79 -10.74 5.88
C ASP A 130 12.31 -11.06 7.31
N TYR A 131 11.33 -10.32 7.82
CA TYR A 131 10.71 -10.58 9.13
C TYR A 131 9.96 -11.90 9.14
N PHE A 132 9.15 -12.14 8.12
CA PHE A 132 8.44 -13.39 7.94
C PHE A 132 9.41 -14.58 7.92
N VAL A 133 10.46 -14.51 7.09
CA VAL A 133 11.47 -15.57 6.94
C VAL A 133 12.26 -15.78 8.24
N ALA A 134 12.59 -14.71 8.98
CA ALA A 134 13.26 -14.80 10.27
C ALA A 134 12.41 -15.52 11.32
N ILE A 135 11.11 -15.21 11.39
CA ILE A 135 10.18 -15.87 12.31
C ILE A 135 9.97 -17.33 11.89
N GLU A 136 9.73 -17.59 10.60
CA GLU A 136 9.51 -18.94 10.07
C GLU A 136 10.69 -19.88 10.37
N ASN A 137 11.91 -19.40 10.15
CA ASN A 137 13.13 -20.18 10.39
C ASN A 137 13.65 -20.10 11.83
N LYS A 138 12.93 -19.40 12.73
CA LYS A 138 13.37 -19.13 14.11
C LYS A 138 14.80 -18.59 14.17
N ASN A 139 15.16 -17.73 13.22
CA ASN A 139 16.53 -17.24 13.06
C ASN A 139 16.60 -15.72 12.97
N PHE A 140 16.94 -15.08 14.10
CA PHE A 140 17.13 -13.63 14.18
C PHE A 140 18.32 -13.11 13.35
N THR A 141 19.31 -13.96 13.02
CA THR A 141 20.49 -13.50 12.26
C THR A 141 20.14 -13.03 10.86
N ILE A 142 19.01 -13.50 10.31
CA ILE A 142 18.47 -13.04 9.02
C ILE A 142 18.23 -11.53 9.03
N ILE A 143 17.83 -10.98 10.18
CA ILE A 143 17.61 -9.55 10.36
C ILE A 143 18.94 -8.83 10.59
N THR A 144 19.77 -9.31 11.52
CA THR A 144 21.03 -8.60 11.88
C THR A 144 22.05 -8.56 10.74
N ASN A 145 21.99 -9.49 9.79
CA ASN A 145 22.85 -9.50 8.61
C ASN A 145 22.49 -8.40 7.59
N LYS A 146 21.27 -7.88 7.63
CA LYS A 146 20.75 -6.91 6.64
C LYS A 146 20.43 -5.55 7.26
N TYR A 147 20.05 -5.55 8.53
CA TYR A 147 19.56 -4.38 9.25
C TYR A 147 20.27 -4.27 10.59
N ASP A 148 20.48 -3.03 11.02
CA ASP A 148 20.90 -2.76 12.38
C ASP A 148 19.74 -3.13 13.35
N SER A 149 19.97 -4.12 14.20
CA SER A 149 18.95 -4.70 15.08
C SER A 149 18.36 -3.71 16.10
N GLU A 150 19.08 -2.62 16.40
CA GLU A 150 18.61 -1.56 17.30
C GLU A 150 17.77 -0.50 16.56
N LYS A 151 17.85 -0.46 15.23
CA LYS A 151 17.16 0.51 14.38
C LYS A 151 15.91 -0.06 13.72
N ILE A 152 15.45 -1.22 14.18
CA ILE A 152 14.17 -1.79 13.75
C ILE A 152 13.04 -0.80 14.12
N PRO A 153 12.25 -0.33 13.14
CA PRO A 153 11.24 0.69 13.39
C PRO A 153 10.13 0.15 14.30
N LYS A 154 9.82 0.90 15.36
CA LYS A 154 8.69 0.57 16.24
C LYS A 154 7.36 0.65 15.45
N PRO A 155 6.31 -0.07 15.87
CA PRO A 155 5.05 -0.12 15.11
C PRO A 155 4.40 1.25 14.84
N ASN A 156 4.46 2.17 15.81
CA ASN A 156 3.97 3.53 15.63
C ASN A 156 4.74 4.31 14.55
N VAL A 157 6.07 4.14 14.50
CA VAL A 157 6.93 4.76 13.49
C VAL A 157 6.63 4.19 12.11
N MET A 158 6.51 2.86 12.00
CA MET A 158 6.14 2.19 10.75
C MET A 158 4.75 2.65 10.25
N SER A 159 3.76 2.68 11.13
CA SER A 159 2.40 3.13 10.78
C SER A 159 2.38 4.57 10.27
N ASN A 160 3.08 5.49 10.94
CA ASN A 160 3.20 6.87 10.47
C ASN A 160 3.89 6.97 9.11
N TYR A 161 4.93 6.16 8.90
CA TYR A 161 5.66 6.11 7.63
C TYR A 161 4.79 5.57 6.49
N LEU A 162 4.00 4.52 6.74
CA LEU A 162 3.05 3.96 5.78
C LEU A 162 1.94 4.96 5.43
N ASN A 163 1.40 5.68 6.40
CA ASN A 163 0.41 6.73 6.16
C ASN A 163 0.98 7.88 5.30
N ALA A 164 2.24 8.27 5.54
CA ALA A 164 2.91 9.27 4.71
C ALA A 164 3.09 8.76 3.27
N LEU A 165 3.47 7.49 3.10
CA LEU A 165 3.60 6.86 1.80
C LEU A 165 2.28 6.71 1.04
N GLU A 166 1.18 6.41 1.74
CA GLU A 166 -0.15 6.38 1.14
C GLU A 166 -0.52 7.75 0.57
N ASN A 167 -0.29 8.81 1.33
CA ASN A 167 -0.51 10.19 0.87
C ASN A 167 0.40 10.56 -0.31
N ASP A 168 1.67 10.20 -0.26
CA ASP A 168 2.63 10.43 -1.34
C ASP A 168 2.18 9.70 -2.62
N LEU A 169 1.66 8.46 -2.48
CA LEU A 169 1.19 7.63 -3.60
C LEU A 169 -0.09 8.19 -4.23
N ILE A 170 -1.03 8.71 -3.43
CA ILE A 170 -2.22 9.43 -3.91
C ILE A 170 -1.80 10.70 -4.69
N LYS A 171 -0.83 11.46 -4.16
CA LYS A 171 -0.31 12.69 -4.76
C LYS A 171 0.42 12.45 -6.08
N GLU A 172 1.36 11.48 -6.12
CA GLU A 172 2.12 11.15 -7.33
C GLU A 172 1.21 10.80 -8.50
N MET A 173 0.06 10.20 -8.17
CA MET A 173 -0.84 9.60 -9.13
C MET A 173 -1.98 10.52 -9.55
N LYS A 174 -2.05 11.74 -8.98
CA LYS A 174 -3.12 12.72 -9.23
C LYS A 174 -4.52 12.10 -9.05
N LEU A 175 -4.67 11.21 -8.07
CA LEU A 175 -5.88 10.39 -7.91
C LEU A 175 -7.04 11.09 -7.19
N GLY A 176 -6.88 12.34 -6.77
CA GLY A 176 -7.94 13.09 -6.14
C GLY A 176 -7.40 14.19 -5.23
N PHE A 177 -8.28 14.68 -4.37
CA PHE A 177 -7.98 15.68 -3.35
C PHE A 177 -6.93 15.16 -2.35
N GLU A 178 -6.20 16.07 -1.69
CA GLU A 178 -5.25 15.68 -0.65
C GLU A 178 -5.93 14.78 0.39
N GLY A 179 -5.24 13.70 0.80
CA GLY A 179 -5.76 12.75 1.78
C GLY A 179 -6.18 13.44 3.08
N LEU A 180 -7.15 12.84 3.77
CA LEU A 180 -7.72 13.36 5.01
C LEU A 180 -6.61 13.59 6.04
N ASN A 181 -6.38 14.85 6.42
CA ASN A 181 -5.36 15.21 7.40
C ASN A 181 -5.71 14.55 8.75
N PHE A 182 -4.79 13.74 9.29
CA PHE A 182 -4.99 13.00 10.54
C PHE A 182 -5.36 13.92 11.72
N ASN A 183 -4.87 15.17 11.73
CA ASN A 183 -5.25 16.16 12.74
C ASN A 183 -6.70 16.60 12.59
N LEU A 184 -7.20 16.70 11.36
CA LEU A 184 -8.58 17.03 11.04
C LEU A 184 -9.53 15.90 11.43
N LEU A 185 -9.13 14.64 11.16
CA LEU A 185 -9.84 13.46 11.62
C LEU A 185 -9.86 13.35 13.15
N LYS A 186 -8.72 13.58 13.81
CA LYS A 186 -8.60 13.55 15.26
C LYS A 186 -9.48 14.62 15.90
N LYS A 187 -9.46 15.84 15.36
CA LYS A 187 -10.29 16.96 15.79
C LYS A 187 -11.78 16.64 15.64
N TYR A 188 -12.18 16.12 14.49
CA TYR A 188 -13.57 15.69 14.25
C TYR A 188 -13.99 14.59 15.24
N ARG A 189 -13.14 13.58 15.47
CA ARG A 189 -13.42 12.51 16.43
C ARG A 189 -13.62 13.04 17.86
N SER A 190 -12.76 13.95 18.32
CA SER A 190 -12.85 14.48 19.67
C SER A 190 -13.99 15.48 19.86
N GLU A 191 -14.31 16.29 18.85
CA GLU A 191 -15.22 17.43 19.02
C GLU A 191 -16.65 17.15 18.57
N LYS A 192 -16.83 16.23 17.62
CA LYS A 192 -18.07 16.15 16.85
C LYS A 192 -18.59 14.73 16.61
N PHE A 193 -17.71 13.73 16.49
CA PHE A 193 -18.13 12.36 16.16
C PHE A 193 -19.10 11.75 17.18
N LEU A 194 -18.83 11.87 18.48
CA LEU A 194 -19.74 11.37 19.52
C LEU A 194 -21.08 12.11 19.51
N LYS A 195 -21.06 13.42 19.28
CA LYS A 195 -22.27 14.24 19.13
C LYS A 195 -23.09 13.83 17.90
N ASP A 196 -22.44 13.57 16.77
CA ASP A 196 -23.08 13.12 15.54
C ASP A 196 -23.67 11.71 15.70
N LEU A 197 -23.11 10.88 16.59
CA LEU A 197 -23.67 9.57 16.99
C LEU A 197 -24.83 9.68 17.99
N GLY A 198 -25.20 10.88 18.43
CA GLY A 198 -26.22 11.09 19.47
C GLY A 198 -25.77 10.69 20.87
N ILE A 199 -24.46 10.47 21.07
CA ILE A 199 -23.87 10.22 22.39
C ILE A 199 -23.56 11.58 23.00
N HIS A 200 -24.45 12.03 23.88
CA HIS A 200 -24.27 13.23 24.69
C HIS A 200 -23.60 12.83 26.01
N GLU A 201 -22.37 13.31 26.24
CA GLU A 201 -21.77 13.35 27.59
C GLU A 201 -22.47 14.40 28.46
#